data_AF-A0AAN7VTE2-F1
#
_entry.id   AF-A0AAN7VTE2-F1
#
_cell.length_a   1.000
_cell.length_b   1.000
_cell.length_c   1.000
_cell.angle_alpha   90.00
_cell.angle_beta   90.00
_cell.angle_gamma   90.00
#
_symmetry.space_group_name_H-M   'P 1'
#
loop_
_entity.id
_entity.type
_entity.pdbx_description
1 polymer ?
#
loop_
_entity_poly.entity_id
_entity_poly.type
_entity_poly.pdbx_seq_one_letter_code
_entity_poly.pdbx_strand_id
1 'polypeptide(L)'
;MVFTSEQDAFILMAHFRSGTRNPDGTWSYSLQSCIEQFSEAFPDVNIEYDAFKKHRLRLIARYENKHCICKGKSTGRPTVLTEEVVNDIQQRIQQSPKKSIPQLSAQTGLSTGTCHKALKKRINMIVDNFNSLFEMKEQISTNILIHVTL
;
A
#
# COMPACT_ATOMS: atom_id res chain seq x y z
N MET A 1 8.13 -9.84 -22.06
CA MET A 1 6.69 -9.59 -22.29
C MET A 1 6.09 -8.80 -21.13
N VAL A 2 5.33 -7.74 -21.42
CA VAL A 2 4.63 -6.94 -20.41
C VAL A 2 3.14 -7.20 -20.59
N PHE A 3 2.52 -7.85 -19.60
CA PHE A 3 1.07 -8.05 -19.56
C PHE A 3 0.37 -6.85 -18.91
N THR A 4 -0.81 -6.51 -19.40
CA THR A 4 -1.68 -5.50 -18.80
C THR A 4 -2.35 -6.05 -17.53
N SER A 5 -2.92 -5.19 -16.71
CA SER A 5 -3.67 -5.62 -15.52
C SER A 5 -4.91 -6.45 -15.86
N GLU A 6 -5.54 -6.15 -16.99
CA GLU A 6 -6.66 -6.94 -17.52
C GLU A 6 -6.21 -8.34 -17.93
N GLN A 7 -5.09 -8.45 -18.65
CA GLN A 7 -4.48 -9.72 -19.02
C GLN A 7 -4.04 -10.51 -17.79
N ASP A 8 -3.48 -9.86 -16.76
CA ASP A 8 -3.13 -10.50 -15.48
C ASP A 8 -4.36 -11.13 -14.82
N ALA A 9 -5.49 -10.40 -14.79
CA ALA A 9 -6.75 -10.90 -14.24
C ALA A 9 -7.26 -12.09 -15.05
N PHE A 10 -7.24 -11.97 -16.38
CA PHE A 10 -7.69 -13.04 -17.27
C PHE A 10 -6.84 -14.32 -17.11
N ILE A 11 -5.52 -14.21 -17.08
CA ILE A 11 -4.60 -15.35 -16.91
C ILE A 11 -4.90 -16.09 -15.60
N LEU A 12 -5.13 -15.35 -14.51
CA LEU A 12 -5.47 -15.97 -13.22
C LEU A 12 -6.83 -16.68 -13.27
N MET A 13 -7.83 -16.06 -13.89
CA MET A 13 -9.16 -16.68 -14.08
C MET A 13 -9.09 -17.94 -14.95
N ALA A 14 -8.40 -17.87 -16.09
CA ALA A 14 -8.21 -18.99 -17.00
C ALA A 14 -7.45 -20.15 -16.32
N HIS A 15 -6.47 -19.84 -15.46
CA HIS A 15 -5.78 -20.84 -14.64
C HIS A 15 -6.77 -21.61 -13.75
N PHE A 16 -7.58 -20.93 -12.94
CA PHE A 16 -8.53 -21.62 -12.06
C PHE A 16 -9.65 -22.33 -12.83
N ARG A 17 -10.10 -21.78 -13.97
CA ARG A 17 -11.05 -22.44 -14.87
C ARG A 17 -10.53 -23.74 -15.46
N SER A 18 -9.21 -23.85 -15.68
CA SER A 18 -8.57 -25.08 -16.15
C SER A 18 -8.44 -26.16 -15.06
N GLY A 19 -8.92 -25.88 -13.85
CA GLY A 19 -8.85 -26.78 -12.71
C GLY A 19 -9.67 -28.05 -12.91
N THR A 20 -9.01 -29.19 -12.84
CA THR A 20 -9.65 -30.51 -12.80
C THR A 20 -9.41 -31.12 -11.43
N ARG A 21 -10.47 -31.68 -10.83
CA ARG A 21 -10.37 -32.34 -9.53
C ARG A 21 -9.90 -33.78 -9.72
N ASN A 22 -8.78 -34.11 -9.09
CA ASN A 22 -8.19 -35.43 -9.13
C ASN A 22 -8.93 -36.39 -8.16
N PRO A 23 -8.82 -37.72 -8.34
CA PRO A 23 -9.46 -38.70 -7.46
C PRO A 23 -9.03 -38.63 -5.99
N ASP A 24 -7.81 -38.16 -5.73
CA ASP A 24 -7.26 -37.93 -4.39
C ASP A 24 -7.80 -36.65 -3.71
N GLY A 25 -8.67 -35.91 -4.39
CA GLY A 25 -9.25 -34.65 -3.91
C GLY A 25 -8.40 -33.41 -4.18
N THR A 26 -7.20 -33.56 -4.75
CA THR A 26 -6.34 -32.44 -5.14
C THR A 26 -6.82 -31.79 -6.44
N TRP A 27 -6.34 -30.58 -6.74
CA TRP A 27 -6.62 -29.87 -7.99
C TRP A 27 -5.40 -29.89 -8.90
N SER A 28 -5.60 -30.29 -10.15
CA SER A 28 -4.63 -30.14 -11.23
C SER A 28 -5.06 -29.02 -12.16
N TYR A 29 -4.11 -28.20 -12.63
CA TYR A 29 -4.40 -27.05 -13.50
C TYR A 29 -3.58 -27.15 -14.79
N SER A 30 -4.24 -26.98 -15.93
CA SER A 30 -3.60 -27.12 -17.25
C SER A 30 -3.02 -25.80 -17.75
N LEU A 31 -1.70 -25.76 -17.93
CA LEU A 31 -1.03 -24.62 -18.59
C LEU A 31 -1.50 -24.46 -20.04
N GLN A 32 -1.69 -25.57 -20.75
CA GLN A 32 -2.08 -25.56 -22.16
C GLN A 32 -3.48 -24.95 -22.34
N SER A 33 -4.45 -25.40 -21.54
CA SER A 33 -5.81 -24.84 -21.56
C SER A 33 -5.83 -23.35 -21.20
N CYS A 34 -4.96 -22.92 -20.27
CA CYS A 34 -4.82 -21.52 -19.91
C CYS A 34 -4.24 -20.68 -21.07
N ILE A 35 -3.26 -21.21 -21.82
CA ILE A 35 -2.73 -20.54 -23.02
C ILE A 35 -3.79 -20.45 -24.11
N GLU A 36 -4.51 -21.53 -24.39
CA GLU A 36 -5.55 -21.57 -25.43
C GLU A 36 -6.64 -20.53 -25.17
N GLN A 37 -7.18 -20.49 -23.95
CA GLN A 37 -8.17 -19.49 -23.53
C GLN A 37 -7.62 -18.06 -23.65
N PHE A 38 -6.33 -17.85 -23.35
CA PHE A 38 -5.71 -16.53 -23.46
C PHE A 38 -5.52 -16.11 -24.91
N SER A 39 -5.04 -17.01 -25.78
CA SER A 39 -4.86 -16.76 -27.21
C SER A 39 -6.19 -16.46 -27.91
N GLU A 40 -7.27 -17.11 -27.48
CA GLU A 40 -8.62 -16.82 -27.99
C GLU A 40 -9.11 -15.43 -27.57
N ALA A 41 -8.88 -15.04 -26.32
CA ALA A 41 -9.31 -13.73 -25.81
C ALA A 41 -8.42 -12.57 -26.29
N PHE A 42 -7.14 -12.82 -26.56
CA PHE A 42 -6.15 -11.82 -26.95
C PHE A 42 -5.31 -12.28 -28.15
N PRO A 43 -5.91 -12.43 -29.35
CA PRO A 43 -5.25 -13.02 -30.52
C PRO A 43 -4.06 -12.18 -31.02
N ASP A 44 -4.09 -10.86 -30.81
CA ASP A 44 -3.03 -9.95 -31.24
C ASP A 44 -1.78 -10.00 -30.35
N VAL A 45 -1.86 -10.66 -29.20
CA VAL A 45 -0.75 -10.78 -28.26
C VAL A 45 0.09 -11.99 -28.62
N ASN A 46 1.29 -11.75 -29.14
CA ASN A 46 2.26 -12.83 -29.34
C ASN A 46 2.65 -13.42 -27.98
N ILE A 47 2.49 -14.73 -27.79
CA ILE A 47 2.78 -15.44 -26.54
C ILE A 47 4.07 -16.23 -26.67
N GLU A 48 5.06 -15.89 -25.84
CA GLU A 48 6.25 -16.71 -25.65
C GLU A 48 5.98 -17.68 -24.50
N TYR A 49 6.03 -18.98 -24.77
CA TYR A 49 5.63 -20.04 -23.83
C TYR A 49 6.31 -19.92 -22.46
N ASP A 50 7.63 -19.74 -22.42
CA ASP A 50 8.39 -19.66 -21.18
C ASP A 50 8.10 -18.38 -20.40
N ALA A 51 7.93 -17.26 -21.09
CA ALA A 51 7.56 -15.99 -20.48
C ALA A 51 6.15 -16.07 -19.85
N PHE A 52 5.19 -16.67 -20.57
CA PHE A 52 3.83 -16.86 -20.10
C PHE A 52 3.78 -17.79 -18.89
N LYS A 53 4.47 -18.94 -18.94
CA LYS A 53 4.57 -19.89 -17.82
C LYS A 53 5.13 -19.22 -16.56
N LYS A 54 6.25 -18.51 -16.68
CA LYS A 54 6.87 -17.78 -15.55
C LYS A 54 5.98 -16.66 -15.02
N HIS A 55 5.23 -16.00 -15.90
CA HIS A 55 4.30 -14.93 -15.50
C HIS A 55 3.08 -15.49 -14.75
N ARG A 56 2.44 -16.53 -15.27
CA ARG A 56 1.34 -17.24 -14.61
C ARG A 56 1.70 -17.68 -13.19
N LEU A 57 2.86 -18.32 -13.02
CA LEU A 57 3.34 -18.76 -11.70
C LEU A 57 3.52 -17.59 -10.71
N ARG A 58 4.02 -16.44 -11.18
CA ARG A 58 4.15 -15.24 -10.34
C ARG A 58 2.81 -14.65 -9.94
N LEU A 59 1.80 -14.70 -10.81
CA LEU A 59 0.44 -14.25 -10.49
C LEU A 59 -0.22 -15.15 -9.45
N ILE A 60 -0.12 -16.47 -9.61
CA ILE A 60 -0.63 -17.47 -8.66
C ILE A 60 0.01 -17.23 -7.29
N ALA A 61 1.34 -17.21 -7.22
CA ALA A 61 2.05 -16.98 -5.96
C ALA A 61 1.64 -15.64 -5.32
N ARG A 62 1.46 -14.57 -6.11
CA ARG A 62 0.99 -13.29 -5.57
C ARG A 62 -0.42 -13.40 -4.99
N TYR A 63 -1.32 -14.06 -5.71
CA TYR A 63 -2.70 -14.25 -5.29
C TYR A 63 -2.80 -15.14 -4.04
N GLU A 64 -2.04 -16.23 -3.96
CA GLU A 64 -2.02 -17.10 -2.78
C GLU A 64 -1.49 -16.37 -1.54
N ASN A 65 -0.49 -15.50 -1.70
CA ASN A 65 0.10 -14.78 -0.57
C ASN A 65 -0.68 -13.53 -0.13
N LYS A 66 -1.37 -12.84 -1.06
CA LYS A 66 -1.99 -11.53 -0.79
C LYS A 66 -3.49 -11.46 -1.10
N HIS A 67 -4.06 -12.51 -1.68
CA HIS A 67 -5.42 -12.55 -2.22
C HIS A 67 -5.75 -11.41 -3.19
N CYS A 68 -4.75 -10.83 -3.86
CA CYS A 68 -4.93 -9.84 -4.92
C CYS A 68 -3.78 -9.90 -5.94
N ILE A 69 -4.10 -9.61 -7.20
CA ILE A 69 -3.14 -9.55 -8.31
C ILE A 69 -2.44 -8.19 -8.45
N CYS A 70 -2.92 -7.20 -7.70
CA CYS A 70 -2.47 -5.83 -7.73
C CYS A 70 -0.96 -5.76 -7.43
N LYS A 71 -0.24 -4.99 -8.25
CA LYS A 71 1.15 -4.67 -7.94
C LYS A 71 1.13 -3.81 -6.67
N GLY A 72 1.85 -4.24 -5.63
CA GLY A 72 1.97 -3.44 -4.41
C GLY A 72 2.51 -2.04 -4.75
N LYS A 73 2.16 -1.05 -3.93
CA LYS A 73 2.79 0.27 -4.04
C LYS A 73 4.30 0.07 -3.97
N SER A 74 5.03 0.68 -4.89
CA SER A 74 6.47 0.78 -4.72
C SER A 74 6.71 1.48 -3.38
N THR A 75 7.58 0.90 -2.55
CA THR A 75 7.98 1.51 -1.27
C THR A 75 8.74 2.83 -1.49
N GLY A 76 9.05 3.17 -2.74
CA GLY A 76 9.75 4.39 -3.12
C GLY A 76 11.17 4.40 -2.57
N ARG A 77 11.83 5.55 -2.69
CA ARG A 77 13.11 5.76 -2.03
C ARG A 77 12.87 5.85 -0.52
N PRO A 78 13.63 5.12 0.32
CA PRO A 78 13.54 5.26 1.78
C PRO A 78 13.64 6.73 2.18
N THR A 79 12.70 7.19 3.00
CA THR A 79 12.67 8.59 3.43
C THR A 79 13.66 8.78 4.57
N VAL A 80 14.50 9.81 4.48
CA VAL A 80 15.47 10.19 5.54
C VAL A 80 14.77 10.51 6.87
N LEU A 81 13.50 10.87 6.80
CA LEU A 81 12.64 11.22 7.93
C LEU A 81 12.02 9.95 8.55
N THR A 82 12.82 9.20 9.30
CA THR A 82 12.34 8.12 10.17
C THR A 82 11.60 8.69 11.40
N GLU A 83 10.85 7.86 12.12
CA GLU A 83 10.15 8.29 13.34
C GLU A 83 11.12 8.80 14.41
N GLU A 84 12.28 8.17 14.55
CA GLU A 84 13.35 8.61 15.45
C GLU A 84 13.82 10.04 15.12
N VAL A 85 14.02 10.33 13.84
CA VAL A 85 14.44 11.67 13.38
C VAL A 85 13.34 12.71 13.61
N VAL A 86 12.08 12.34 13.43
CA VAL A 86 10.94 13.22 13.75
C VAL A 86 10.91 13.52 15.24
N ASN A 87 11.13 12.52 16.09
CA ASN A 87 11.13 12.65 17.55
C ASN A 87 12.30 13.51 18.05
N ASP A 88 13.50 13.34 17.51
CA ASP A 88 14.67 14.19 17.83
C ASP A 88 14.41 15.65 17.46
N ILE A 89 13.90 15.91 16.24
CA ILE A 89 13.50 17.25 15.81
C ILE A 89 12.44 17.82 16.77
N GLN A 90 11.45 17.02 17.16
CA GLN A 90 10.38 17.42 18.07
C GLN A 90 10.92 17.82 19.44
N GLN A 91 11.76 16.99 20.07
CA GLN A 91 12.36 17.29 21.37
C GLN A 91 13.14 18.60 21.32
N ARG A 92 13.95 18.78 20.27
CA ARG A 92 14.72 20.01 20.07
C ARG A 92 13.81 21.22 19.97
N ILE A 93 12.73 21.16 19.19
CA ILE A 93 11.80 22.28 19.06
C ILE A 93 11.03 22.54 20.36
N GLN A 94 10.65 21.51 21.11
CA GLN A 94 10.01 21.68 22.42
C GLN A 94 10.92 22.43 23.40
N GLN A 95 12.23 22.14 23.39
CA GLN A 95 13.22 22.83 24.21
C GLN A 95 13.43 24.30 23.78
N SER A 96 13.27 24.62 22.51
CA SER A 96 13.39 26.00 22.01
C SER A 96 12.45 26.24 20.82
N PRO A 97 11.21 26.70 21.08
CA PRO A 97 10.17 26.81 20.05
C PRO A 97 10.43 27.89 19.00
N LYS A 98 11.22 28.92 19.34
CA LYS A 98 11.56 30.04 18.45
C LYS A 98 12.79 29.79 17.59
N LYS A 99 13.36 28.58 17.62
CA LYS A 99 14.56 28.26 16.85
C LYS A 99 14.31 28.36 15.35
N SER A 100 15.29 28.88 14.63
CA SER A 100 15.21 28.96 13.18
C SER A 100 15.48 27.60 12.53
N ILE A 101 14.91 27.38 11.36
CA ILE A 101 15.11 26.15 10.58
C ILE A 101 16.59 25.94 10.19
N PRO A 102 17.38 26.97 9.81
CA PRO A 102 18.81 26.81 9.57
C PRO A 102 19.57 26.33 10.81
N GLN A 103 19.25 26.85 12.00
CA GLN A 103 19.86 26.41 13.25
C GLN A 103 19.48 24.95 13.56
N LEU A 104 18.22 24.57 13.34
CA LEU A 104 17.76 23.20 13.50
C LEU A 104 18.47 22.24 12.52
N SER A 105 18.67 22.67 11.27
CA SER A 105 19.41 21.92 10.25
C SER A 105 20.86 21.68 10.67
N ALA A 106 21.55 22.73 11.14
CA ALA A 106 22.92 22.60 11.65
C ALA A 106 23.03 21.65 12.86
N GLN A 107 22.04 21.66 13.75
CA GLN A 107 22.02 20.81 14.94
C GLN A 107 21.71 19.34 14.66
N THR A 108 20.90 19.07 13.65
CA THR A 108 20.43 17.71 13.31
C THR A 108 21.26 17.05 12.21
N GLY A 109 22.12 17.82 11.52
CA GLY A 109 22.86 17.36 10.34
C GLY A 109 21.98 17.12 9.11
N LEU A 110 20.71 17.53 9.16
CA LEU A 110 19.74 17.34 8.08
C LEU A 110 19.66 18.57 7.19
N SER A 111 19.24 18.37 5.94
CA SER A 111 18.96 19.52 5.06
C SER A 111 17.83 20.38 5.61
N THR A 112 17.89 21.69 5.35
CA THR A 112 16.82 22.65 5.70
C THR A 112 15.45 22.20 5.17
N GLY A 113 15.39 21.65 3.95
CA GLY A 113 14.17 21.10 3.36
C GLY A 113 13.61 19.89 4.11
N THR A 114 14.48 19.03 4.65
CA THR A 114 14.07 17.89 5.50
C THR A 114 13.48 18.40 6.82
N CYS A 115 14.12 19.38 7.46
CA CYS A 115 13.61 20.01 8.68
C CYS A 115 12.24 20.68 8.44
N HIS A 116 12.06 21.33 7.28
CA HIS A 116 10.79 21.94 6.89
C HIS A 116 9.68 20.90 6.74
N LYS A 117 9.96 19.78 6.07
CA LYS A 117 9.02 18.66 5.94
C LYS A 117 8.66 18.05 7.30
N ALA A 118 9.63 17.89 8.19
CA ALA A 118 9.42 17.36 9.54
C ALA A 118 8.47 18.26 10.36
N LEU A 119 8.73 19.58 10.34
CA LEU A 119 7.89 20.58 11.00
C LEU A 119 6.46 20.60 10.45
N LYS A 120 6.29 20.53 9.13
CA LYS A 120 4.97 20.47 8.50
C LYS A 120 4.22 19.19 8.89
N LYS A 121 4.90 18.04 8.92
CA LYS A 121 4.31 16.78 9.37
C LYS A 121 3.82 16.87 10.82
N ARG A 122 4.57 17.54 11.69
CA ARG A 122 4.17 17.81 13.08
C ARG A 122 2.91 18.68 13.18
N ILE A 123 2.86 19.79 12.44
CA ILE A 123 1.69 20.68 12.45
C ILE A 123 0.43 19.91 12.06
N ASN A 124 0.52 19.11 10.99
CA ASN A 124 -0.59 18.26 10.57
C ASN A 124 -0.99 17.25 11.66
N MET A 125 -0.03 16.54 12.28
CA MET A 125 -0.33 15.64 13.40
C MET A 125 -1.03 16.33 14.58
N ILE A 126 -0.64 17.56 14.92
CA ILE A 126 -1.28 18.32 16.01
C ILE A 126 -2.72 18.70 15.63
N VAL A 127 -2.93 19.17 14.40
CA VAL A 127 -4.25 19.53 13.89
C VAL A 127 -5.17 18.31 13.84
N ASP A 128 -4.68 17.18 13.34
CA ASP A 128 -5.45 15.92 13.25
C ASP A 128 -5.84 15.40 14.64
N ASN A 129 -4.92 15.48 15.62
CA ASN A 129 -5.21 15.12 17.00
C ASN A 129 -6.22 16.08 17.66
N PHE A 130 -6.17 17.38 17.34
CA PHE A 130 -7.12 18.34 17.89
C PHE A 130 -8.53 18.13 17.33
N ASN A 131 -8.66 17.86 16.03
CA ASN A 131 -9.93 17.57 15.38
C ASN A 131 -10.58 16.29 15.93
N SER A 132 -9.80 15.21 16.09
CA SER A 132 -10.33 13.96 16.67
C SER A 132 -10.77 14.14 18.14
N LEU A 133 -10.06 14.93 18.94
CA LEU A 133 -10.48 15.29 20.30
C LEU A 133 -11.77 16.14 20.30
N PHE A 134 -11.93 17.04 19.33
CA PHE A 134 -13.15 17.85 19.18
C PHE A 134 -14.36 16.98 18.82
N GLU A 135 -14.21 16.09 17.83
CA GLU A 135 -15.24 15.13 17.42
C GLU A 135 -15.66 14.20 18.58
N MET A 136 -14.70 13.70 19.37
CA MET A 136 -15.00 12.89 20.55
C MET A 136 -15.80 13.67 21.62
N LYS A 137 -15.47 14.95 21.84
CA LYS A 137 -16.22 15.79 22.79
C LYS A 137 -17.63 16.09 22.30
N GLU A 138 -17.80 16.33 21.01
CA GLU A 138 -19.10 16.56 20.39
C GLU A 138 -19.99 15.33 20.56
N GLN A 139 -19.47 14.14 20.25
CA GLN A 139 -20.18 12.87 20.41
C GLN A 139 -20.59 12.60 21.87
N ILE A 140 -19.70 12.87 22.84
CA ILE A 140 -20.02 12.75 24.27
C ILE A 140 -21.14 13.71 24.67
N SER A 141 -21.10 14.95 24.19
CA SER A 141 -22.15 15.96 24.45
C SER A 141 -23.50 15.52 23.87
N THR A 142 -23.52 14.97 22.65
CA THR A 142 -24.75 14.45 22.03
C THR A 142 -25.32 13.26 22.80
N ASN A 143 -24.47 12.34 23.23
CA ASN A 143 -24.89 11.15 24.00
C ASN A 143 -25.45 11.55 25.37
N ILE A 144 -24.84 12.52 26.06
CA ILE A 144 -25.35 13.04 27.34
C ILE A 144 -26.71 13.72 27.15
N LEU A 145 -26.88 14.52 26.08
CA LEU A 145 -28.14 15.21 25.82
C LEU A 145 -29.29 14.22 25.60
N ILE A 146 -29.06 13.16 24.82
CA ILE A 146 -30.05 12.09 24.55
C ILE A 146 -30.49 11.41 25.85
N HIS A 147 -29.55 11.12 26.77
CA HIS A 147 -29.86 10.45 28.04
C HIS A 147 -30.59 11.32 29.07
N VAL A 148 -30.61 12.64 28.93
CA VAL A 148 -31.31 13.57 29.84
C VAL A 148 -32.73 13.90 29.34
N THR A 149 -33.02 13.69 28.05
CA THR A 149 -34.35 13.89 27.43
C THR A 149 -35.26 12.65 27.37
N LEU A 150 -34.80 11.49 27.84
CA LEU A 150 -35.58 10.25 27.99
C LEU A 150 -35.93 9.99 29.45
#